data_AF-A0A7X8ZDR3-F1
#
_entry.id   AF-A0A7X8ZDR3-F1
#
_cell.length_a   1.000
_cell.length_b   1.000
_cell.length_c   1.000
_cell.angle_alpha   90.00
_cell.angle_beta   90.00
_cell.angle_gamma   90.00
#
_symmetry.space_group_name_H-M   'P 1'
#
loop_
_entity.id
_entity.type
_entity.pdbx_description
1 polymer ?
#
loop_
_entity_poly.entity_id
_entity_poly.type
_entity_poly.pdbx_seq_one_letter_code
_entity_poly.pdbx_strand_id
1 'polypeptide(L)'
;TVEDPEWTRRYHSEDPEEKAFGARAVITMANGKVIAEELAVADAHPLGARPFEREQYIAKFRELAGGVVSSSEQDRFLDTVQTLPDLGELGELNIEIDPGILATAPVIGEGLL
;
A
#
# COMPACT_ATOMS: atom_id res chain seq x y z
N THR A 1 20.79 5.99 -1.74
CA THR A 1 19.96 6.90 -2.55
C THR A 1 20.61 8.27 -2.55
N VAL A 2 20.26 9.14 -3.50
CA VAL A 2 20.70 10.54 -3.53
C VAL A 2 19.44 11.39 -3.48
N GLU A 3 19.37 12.31 -2.53
CA GLU A 3 18.27 13.27 -2.46
C GLU A 3 18.45 14.35 -3.52
N ASP A 4 17.35 14.73 -4.14
CA ASP A 4 17.30 15.79 -5.13
C ASP A 4 16.38 16.90 -4.60
N PRO A 5 16.86 18.14 -4.45
CA PRO A 5 16.08 19.24 -3.87
C PRO A 5 14.76 19.51 -4.59
N GLU A 6 14.69 19.25 -5.90
CA GLU A 6 13.47 19.44 -6.68
C GLU A 6 12.42 18.37 -6.35
N TRP A 7 12.84 17.11 -6.13
CA TRP A 7 11.94 16.07 -5.65
C TRP A 7 11.42 16.37 -4.25
N THR A 8 12.27 16.87 -3.36
CA THR A 8 11.84 17.31 -2.02
C THR A 8 10.82 18.45 -2.12
N ARG A 9 11.07 19.46 -2.97
CA ARG A 9 10.12 20.56 -3.20
C ARG A 9 8.77 20.04 -3.68
N ARG A 10 8.75 19.17 -4.70
CA ARG A 10 7.52 18.57 -5.25
C ARG A 10 6.78 17.72 -4.23
N TYR A 11 7.48 16.95 -3.41
CA TYR A 11 6.87 16.16 -2.33
C TYR A 11 6.05 17.03 -1.37
N HIS A 12 6.55 18.23 -1.06
CA HIS A 12 5.92 19.18 -0.15
C HIS A 12 4.96 20.17 -0.82
N SER A 13 4.74 20.09 -2.13
CA SER A 13 3.80 21.00 -2.81
C SER A 13 2.36 20.79 -2.31
N GLU A 14 1.63 21.90 -2.19
CA GLU A 14 0.19 21.90 -1.92
C GLU A 14 -0.62 21.78 -3.22
N ASP A 15 -0.02 22.09 -4.37
CA ASP A 15 -0.62 21.90 -5.69
C ASP A 15 -0.60 20.40 -6.06
N PRO A 16 -1.77 19.74 -6.22
CA PRO A 16 -1.83 18.34 -6.61
C PRO A 16 -1.17 18.03 -7.95
N GLU A 17 -1.11 18.98 -8.89
CA GLU A 17 -0.48 18.78 -10.19
C GLU A 17 1.05 18.80 -10.11
N GLU A 18 1.62 19.51 -9.14
CA GLU A 18 3.06 19.54 -8.92
C GLU A 18 3.57 18.39 -8.05
N LYS A 19 2.67 17.81 -7.23
CA LYS A 19 3.04 16.86 -6.20
C LYS A 19 3.63 15.57 -6.76
N ALA A 20 4.73 15.11 -6.17
CA ALA A 20 5.40 13.88 -6.58
C ALA A 20 5.83 13.05 -5.38
N PHE A 21 5.56 11.75 -5.45
CA PHE A 21 5.87 10.76 -4.41
C PHE A 21 6.65 9.56 -4.95
N GLY A 22 7.00 9.59 -6.23
CA GLY A 22 7.78 8.54 -6.86
C GLY A 22 9.28 8.81 -6.80
N ALA A 23 10.00 8.37 -7.81
CA ALA A 23 11.45 8.44 -7.83
C ALA A 23 11.99 8.39 -9.25
N ARG A 24 13.27 8.74 -9.38
CA ARG A 24 14.11 8.45 -10.53
C ARG A 24 15.04 7.29 -10.21
N ALA A 25 15.01 6.25 -11.04
CA ALA A 25 15.92 5.12 -10.95
C ALA A 25 16.97 5.21 -12.07
N VAL A 26 18.24 5.08 -11.70
CA VAL A 26 19.37 5.07 -12.65
C VAL A 26 20.17 3.81 -12.44
N ILE A 27 20.34 3.03 -13.51
CA ILE A 27 21.14 1.81 -13.52
C ILE A 27 22.31 2.00 -14.49
N THR A 28 23.52 1.97 -13.95
CA THR A 28 24.76 1.99 -14.74
C THR A 28 25.28 0.56 -14.90
N MET A 29 25.36 0.10 -16.14
CA MET A 29 25.86 -1.23 -16.50
C MET A 29 27.39 -1.26 -16.48
N ALA A 30 27.97 -2.45 -16.32
CA ALA A 30 29.43 -2.64 -16.29
C ALA A 30 30.15 -2.17 -17.58
N ASN A 31 29.45 -2.13 -18.71
CA ASN A 31 29.97 -1.61 -19.98
C ASN A 31 29.81 -0.08 -20.13
N GLY A 32 29.37 0.61 -19.09
CA GLY A 32 29.14 2.06 -19.08
C GLY A 32 27.78 2.51 -19.61
N LYS A 33 26.93 1.61 -20.14
CA LYS A 33 25.57 1.97 -20.56
C LYS A 33 24.72 2.40 -19.34
N VAL A 34 23.93 3.45 -19.50
CA VAL A 34 23.00 3.92 -18.47
C VAL A 34 21.56 3.68 -18.92
N ILE A 35 20.74 3.15 -18.02
CA ILE A 35 19.27 3.09 -18.14
C ILE A 35 18.72 3.99 -17.04
N ALA A 36 17.94 5.00 -17.40
CA ALA A 36 17.35 5.93 -16.44
C ALA A 36 15.87 6.09 -16.75
N GLU A 37 15.03 5.91 -15.73
CA GLU A 37 13.58 6.08 -15.79
C GLU A 37 13.13 6.85 -14.56
N GLU A 38 12.02 7.57 -14.68
CA GLU A 38 11.41 8.26 -13.56
C GLU A 38 9.90 8.18 -13.60
N LEU A 39 9.30 8.18 -12.41
CA LEU A 39 7.87 8.17 -12.25
C LEU A 39 7.51 9.12 -11.12
N ALA A 40 6.66 10.12 -11.40
CA ALA A 40 6.29 11.13 -10.40
C ALA A 40 5.30 10.59 -9.35
N VAL A 41 4.39 9.70 -9.75
CA VAL A 41 3.41 9.04 -8.88
C VAL A 41 3.25 7.59 -9.32
N ALA A 42 3.05 6.66 -8.38
CA ALA A 42 2.84 5.26 -8.70
C ALA A 42 1.63 5.07 -9.64
N ASP A 43 1.63 3.99 -10.44
CA ASP A 43 0.53 3.70 -11.38
C ASP A 43 -0.85 3.70 -10.71
N ALA A 44 -0.93 3.17 -9.48
CA ALA A 44 -2.15 3.08 -8.69
C ALA A 44 -2.67 4.41 -8.12
N HIS A 45 -1.87 5.48 -8.18
CA HIS A 45 -2.27 6.82 -7.73
C HIS A 45 -3.46 7.34 -8.56
N PRO A 46 -4.34 8.21 -8.02
CA PRO A 46 -5.44 8.81 -8.80
C PRO A 46 -5.01 9.52 -10.10
N LEU A 47 -3.78 10.04 -10.13
CA LEU A 47 -3.14 10.66 -11.31
C LEU A 47 -2.14 9.73 -12.02
N GLY A 48 -2.09 8.45 -11.65
CA GLY A 48 -1.18 7.45 -12.19
C GLY A 48 -1.72 6.82 -13.48
N ALA A 49 -0.91 5.96 -14.11
CA ALA A 49 -1.27 5.31 -15.37
C ALA A 49 -2.37 4.24 -15.24
N ARG A 50 -2.58 3.69 -14.04
CA ARG A 50 -3.60 2.66 -13.74
C ARG A 50 -4.19 2.90 -12.34
N PRO A 51 -4.99 3.97 -12.17
CA PRO A 51 -5.55 4.32 -10.87
C PRO A 51 -6.28 3.13 -10.25
N PHE A 52 -6.04 2.89 -8.96
CA PHE A 52 -6.77 1.86 -8.22
C PHE A 52 -8.13 2.39 -7.80
N GLU A 53 -9.18 1.69 -8.24
CA GLU A 53 -10.55 1.84 -7.77
C GLU A 53 -10.85 0.80 -6.68
N ARG A 54 -12.10 0.79 -6.21
CA ARG A 54 -12.52 -0.03 -5.07
C ARG A 54 -12.22 -1.52 -5.27
N GLU A 55 -12.48 -2.06 -6.45
CA GLU A 55 -12.30 -3.47 -6.77
C GLU A 55 -10.84 -3.89 -6.67
N GLN A 56 -9.90 -3.04 -7.09
CA GLN A 56 -8.47 -3.33 -6.97
C GLN A 56 -8.02 -3.40 -5.50
N TYR A 57 -8.57 -2.53 -4.62
CA TYR A 57 -8.30 -2.61 -3.19
C TYR A 57 -8.90 -3.86 -2.55
N ILE A 58 -10.11 -4.26 -2.93
CA ILE A 58 -10.73 -5.51 -2.47
C ILE A 58 -9.89 -6.71 -2.91
N ALA A 59 -9.45 -6.76 -4.17
CA ALA A 59 -8.61 -7.83 -4.68
C ALA A 59 -7.27 -7.91 -3.93
N LYS A 60 -6.60 -6.76 -3.74
CA LYS A 60 -5.35 -6.67 -2.97
C LYS A 60 -5.53 -7.15 -1.54
N PHE A 61 -6.63 -6.78 -0.87
CA PHE A 61 -6.94 -7.26 0.47
C PHE A 61 -7.05 -8.79 0.50
N ARG A 62 -7.85 -9.38 -0.40
CA ARG A 62 -8.02 -10.84 -0.48
C ARG A 62 -6.71 -11.57 -0.74
N GLU A 63 -5.87 -11.02 -1.63
CA GLU A 63 -4.56 -11.59 -1.94
C GLU A 63 -3.63 -11.56 -0.72
N LEU A 64 -3.51 -10.42 -0.03
CA LEU A 64 -2.65 -10.27 1.14
C LEU A 64 -3.15 -11.03 2.37
N ALA A 65 -4.48 -11.16 2.52
CA ALA A 65 -5.10 -11.88 3.63
C ALA A 65 -5.18 -13.40 3.38
N GLY A 66 -4.96 -13.85 2.15
CA GLY A 66 -5.01 -15.25 1.76
C GLY A 66 -4.08 -16.13 2.59
N GLY A 67 -4.63 -17.20 3.18
CA GLY A 67 -3.88 -18.13 4.02
C GLY A 67 -3.60 -17.63 5.45
N VAL A 68 -3.96 -16.39 5.78
CA VAL A 68 -3.83 -15.81 7.13
C VAL A 68 -5.19 -15.57 7.76
N VAL A 69 -6.12 -14.98 7.01
CA VAL A 69 -7.49 -14.70 7.43
C VAL A 69 -8.43 -15.64 6.68
N SER A 70 -9.37 -16.27 7.38
CA SER A 70 -10.34 -17.18 6.75
C SER A 70 -11.20 -16.43 5.73
N SER A 71 -11.65 -17.11 4.66
CA SER A 71 -12.48 -16.45 3.64
C SER A 71 -13.77 -15.87 4.22
N SER A 72 -14.39 -16.55 5.20
CA SER A 72 -15.59 -16.04 5.88
C SER A 72 -15.32 -14.77 6.67
N GLU A 73 -14.16 -14.67 7.30
CA GLU A 73 -13.78 -13.48 8.06
C GLU A 73 -13.37 -12.33 7.14
N GLN A 74 -12.72 -12.64 6.01
CA GLN A 74 -12.48 -11.66 4.95
C GLN A 74 -13.80 -11.09 4.41
N ASP A 75 -14.80 -11.94 4.16
CA ASP A 75 -16.11 -11.53 3.65
C ASP A 75 -16.85 -10.66 4.69
N ARG A 76 -16.90 -11.09 5.95
CA ARG A 76 -17.47 -10.31 7.06
C ARG A 76 -16.83 -8.93 7.17
N PHE A 77 -15.49 -8.87 7.20
CA PHE A 77 -14.77 -7.59 7.29
C PHE A 77 -15.06 -6.69 6.09
N LEU A 78 -15.03 -7.24 4.87
CA LEU A 78 -15.33 -6.50 3.65
C LEU A 78 -16.75 -5.95 3.64
N ASP A 79 -17.73 -6.71 4.12
CA ASP A 79 -19.11 -6.25 4.26
C ASP A 79 -19.19 -5.09 5.26
N THR A 80 -18.58 -5.23 6.45
CA THR A 80 -18.55 -4.16 7.47
C THR A 80 -17.91 -2.87 6.96
N VAL A 81 -16.74 -2.93 6.31
CA VAL A 81 -16.05 -1.71 5.84
C VAL A 81 -16.75 -1.05 4.65
N GLN A 82 -17.66 -1.74 3.97
CA GLN A 82 -18.46 -1.17 2.89
C GLN A 82 -19.71 -0.46 3.41
N THR A 83 -20.10 -0.70 4.66
CA THR A 83 -21.24 -0.06 5.34
C THR A 83 -20.80 0.83 6.49
N LEU A 84 -19.60 1.43 6.42
CA LEU A 84 -19.02 2.26 7.49
C LEU A 84 -19.95 3.38 8.02
N PRO A 85 -20.72 4.10 7.17
CA PRO A 85 -21.65 5.12 7.68
C PRO A 85 -22.71 4.57 8.65
N ASP A 86 -23.03 3.28 8.54
CA ASP A 86 -24.06 2.59 9.33
C ASP A 86 -23.45 1.60 10.35
N LEU A 87 -22.16 1.76 10.67
CA LEU A 87 -21.44 0.87 11.58
C LEU A 87 -22.08 0.85 12.97
N GLY A 88 -22.32 -0.36 13.50
CA GLY A 88 -22.80 -0.57 14.86
C GLY A 88 -21.71 -0.30 15.88
N GLU A 89 -20.78 -1.24 16.03
CA GLU A 89 -19.66 -1.12 16.97
C GLU A 89 -18.30 -1.06 16.27
N LEU A 90 -17.40 -0.21 16.78
CA LEU A 90 -16.03 -0.10 16.27
C LEU A 90 -15.25 -1.42 16.33
N GLY A 91 -15.62 -2.31 17.25
CA GLY A 91 -15.01 -3.63 17.39
C GLY A 91 -15.18 -4.51 16.15
N GLU A 92 -16.22 -4.29 15.34
CA GLU A 92 -16.46 -5.03 14.10
C GLU A 92 -15.38 -4.78 13.04
N LEU A 93 -14.60 -3.70 13.16
CA LEU A 93 -13.49 -3.40 12.26
C LEU A 93 -12.21 -4.20 12.60
N ASN A 94 -12.18 -4.89 13.73
CA ASN A 94 -11.08 -5.80 14.02
C ASN A 94 -11.21 -7.06 13.18
N ILE A 95 -10.10 -7.45 12.54
CA ILE A 95 -10.01 -8.73 11.82
C ILE A 95 -9.65 -9.82 12.83
N GLU A 96 -10.42 -10.90 12.83
CA GLU A 96 -10.13 -12.07 13.64
C GLU A 96 -9.18 -13.02 12.88
N ILE A 97 -8.20 -13.57 13.60
CA ILE A 97 -7.25 -14.53 13.04
C ILE A 97 -7.34 -15.81 13.86
N ASP A 98 -7.31 -16.95 13.17
CA ASP A 98 -7.27 -18.25 13.83
C ASP A 98 -6.07 -18.32 14.79
N PRO A 99 -6.26 -18.68 16.07
CA PRO A 99 -5.17 -18.75 17.05
C PRO A 99 -4.02 -19.66 16.63
N GLY A 100 -4.29 -20.72 15.87
CA GLY A 100 -3.28 -21.63 15.33
C GLY A 100 -2.41 -20.95 14.28
N ILE A 101 -2.99 -20.16 13.39
CA ILE A 101 -2.23 -19.31 12.44
C ILE A 101 -1.43 -18.26 13.21
N LEU A 102 -2.04 -17.57 14.16
CA LEU A 102 -1.37 -16.53 14.95
C LEU A 102 -0.16 -17.09 15.72
N ALA A 103 -0.26 -18.31 16.24
CA ALA A 103 0.85 -18.98 16.93
C ALA A 103 2.05 -19.30 16.02
N THR A 104 1.88 -19.28 14.69
CA THR A 104 2.99 -19.45 13.73
C THR A 104 3.68 -18.14 13.37
N ALA A 105 3.15 -16.99 13.83
CA ALA A 105 3.74 -15.70 13.52
C ALA A 105 5.19 -15.63 14.05
N PRO A 106 6.12 -15.06 13.26
CA PRO A 106 7.49 -14.92 13.71
C PRO A 106 7.56 -13.98 14.92
N VAL A 107 8.38 -14.34 15.91
CA VAL A 107 8.77 -13.42 16.97
C VAL A 107 9.69 -12.37 16.35
N ILE A 108 9.11 -11.24 15.97
CA ILE A 108 9.86 -10.04 15.58
C ILE A 108 10.22 -9.25 16.84
N GLY A 109 11.41 -8.66 16.86
CA GLY A 109 11.87 -7.85 17.99
C GLY A 109 10.93 -6.69 18.28
N GLU A 110 11.00 -6.14 19.49
CA GLU A 110 10.26 -4.92 19.83
C GLU A 110 10.62 -3.84 18.80
N GLY A 111 9.62 -3.35 18.06
CA GLY A 111 9.81 -2.27 17.11
C GLY A 111 10.45 -1.07 17.81
N LEU A 112 11.16 -0.23 17.05
CA LEU A 112 11.63 1.05 17.58
C LEU A 112 10.40 1.94 17.84
N LEU A 113 9.96 2.01 19.09
CA LEU A 113 9.06 3.06 19.59
C LEU A 113 9.82 4.37 19.78
#